data_AF-A0A4Y6QZL3-F1
#
_entry.id   AF-A0A4Y6QZL3-F1
#
_cell.length_a   1.000
_cell.length_b   1.000
_cell.length_c   1.000
_cell.angle_alpha   90.00
_cell.angle_beta   90.00
_cell.angle_gamma   90.00
#
_symmetry.space_group_name_H-M   'P 1'
#
loop_
_entity.id
_entity.type
_entity.pdbx_description
1 polymer ?
#
loop_
_entity_poly.entity_id
_entity_poly.type
_entity_poly.pdbx_seq_one_letter_code
_entity_poly.pdbx_strand_id
1 'polypeptide(L)'
;MPSFQTRLKITGLKPGNPPEAVMAAAVEALETRHHVESNQIELAAGVPQLNLRFLVEATEYSGENQQARESAAMMRDAVERVALTGSLTVLRRNRGRWAPV
;
A
#
# COMPACT_ATOMS: atom_id res chain seq x y z
N MET A 1 12.95 2.57 -12.56
CA MET A 1 12.08 1.95 -11.54
C MET A 1 10.65 2.42 -11.74
N PRO A 2 9.71 1.55 -12.12
CA PRO A 2 8.28 1.88 -12.12
C PRO A 2 7.79 2.24 -10.71
N SER A 3 6.95 3.27 -10.63
CA SER A 3 6.33 3.73 -9.39
C SER A 3 4.92 3.14 -9.27
N PHE A 4 4.63 2.57 -8.11
CA PHE A 4 3.35 1.97 -7.77
C PHE A 4 2.75 2.67 -6.56
N GLN A 5 1.41 2.67 -6.47
CA GLN A 5 0.67 3.18 -5.33
C GLN A 5 -0.31 2.11 -4.84
N THR A 6 -0.28 1.82 -3.55
CA THR A 6 -1.35 1.09 -2.88
C THR A 6 -2.41 2.06 -2.37
N ARG A 7 -3.67 1.60 -2.35
CA ARG A 7 -4.77 2.24 -1.64
C ARG A 7 -5.50 1.17 -0.83
N LEU A 8 -5.39 1.25 0.49
CA LEU A 8 -5.99 0.29 1.40
C LEU A 8 -7.02 0.99 2.28
N LYS A 9 -8.28 0.58 2.21
CA LYS A 9 -9.29 1.08 3.15
C LYS A 9 -9.03 0.54 4.55
N ILE A 10 -9.15 1.41 5.56
CA ILE A 10 -9.11 1.05 6.97
C ILE A 10 -10.51 1.27 7.54
N THR A 11 -11.10 0.22 8.11
CA THR A 11 -12.50 0.25 8.60
C THR A 11 -12.57 0.28 10.12
N GLY A 12 -11.46 0.05 10.82
CA GLY A 12 -11.38 0.14 12.28
C GLY A 12 -9.98 -0.22 12.78
N LEU A 13 -9.70 0.08 14.04
CA LEU A 13 -8.49 -0.37 14.73
C LEU A 13 -8.79 -1.61 15.56
N LYS A 14 -7.82 -2.52 15.67
CA LYS A 14 -7.92 -3.63 16.61
C LYS A 14 -7.65 -3.12 18.03
N PRO A 15 -8.28 -3.72 19.07
CA PRO A 15 -8.06 -3.31 20.45
C PRO A 15 -6.59 -3.24 20.83
N GLY A 16 -6.21 -2.22 21.61
CA GLY A 16 -4.84 -2.04 22.10
C GLY A 16 -3.82 -1.53 21.07
N ASN A 17 -4.22 -1.27 19.82
CA ASN A 17 -3.34 -0.73 18.79
C ASN A 17 -3.64 0.76 18.55
N PRO A 18 -2.63 1.64 18.59
CA PRO A 18 -2.85 3.04 18.32
C PRO A 18 -2.87 3.30 16.79
N PRO A 19 -3.49 4.41 16.33
CA PRO A 19 -3.62 4.69 14.89
C PRO A 19 -2.29 4.70 14.12
N GLU A 20 -1.22 5.20 14.72
CA GLU A 20 0.12 5.29 14.11
C GLU A 20 0.72 3.92 13.79
N ALA A 21 0.30 2.85 14.49
CA ALA A 21 0.77 1.49 14.22
C ALA A 21 0.36 1.01 12.82
N VAL A 22 -0.75 1.54 12.26
CA VAL A 22 -1.21 1.21 10.90
C VAL A 22 -0.19 1.66 9.86
N MET A 23 0.29 2.90 9.98
CA MET A 23 1.29 3.44 9.05
C MET A 23 2.61 2.70 9.20
N ALA A 24 3.06 2.49 10.45
CA ALA A 24 4.31 1.79 10.74
C ALA A 24 4.32 0.37 10.14
N ALA A 25 3.26 -0.41 10.38
CA ALA A 25 3.16 -1.78 9.85
C ALA A 25 3.15 -1.83 8.32
N ALA A 26 2.51 -0.87 7.65
CA ALA A 26 2.47 -0.83 6.20
C ALA A 26 3.81 -0.45 5.57
N VAL A 27 4.46 0.58 6.12
CA VAL A 27 5.78 1.03 5.65
C VAL A 27 6.81 -0.05 5.87
N GLU A 28 6.88 -0.61 7.08
CA GLU A 28 7.82 -1.69 7.42
C GLU A 28 7.66 -2.88 6.45
N ALA A 29 6.43 -3.32 6.19
CA ALA A 29 6.17 -4.43 5.28
C ALA A 29 6.63 -4.15 3.84
N LEU A 30 6.36 -2.96 3.30
CA LEU A 30 6.83 -2.60 1.96
C LEU A 30 8.34 -2.41 1.89
N GLU A 31 8.95 -1.79 2.91
CA GLU A 31 10.39 -1.53 2.96
C GLU A 31 11.24 -2.80 3.05
N THR A 32 10.65 -3.95 3.42
CA THR A 32 11.34 -5.25 3.31
C THR A 32 11.72 -5.63 1.87
N ARG A 33 11.06 -5.06 0.86
CA ARG A 33 11.25 -5.41 -0.56
C ARG A 33 11.48 -4.20 -1.46
N HIS A 34 10.89 -3.05 -1.14
CA HIS A 34 10.78 -1.92 -2.04
C HIS A 34 11.05 -0.61 -1.31
N HIS A 35 11.64 0.36 -2.00
CA HIS A 35 11.79 1.70 -1.45
C HIS A 35 10.44 2.43 -1.44
N VAL A 36 9.99 2.85 -0.26
CA VAL A 36 8.77 3.66 -0.07
C VAL A 36 9.13 5.14 -0.25
N GLU A 37 8.53 5.79 -1.24
CA GLU A 37 8.78 7.20 -1.56
C GLU A 37 7.83 8.17 -0.85
N SER A 38 6.65 7.69 -0.46
CA SER A 38 5.60 8.50 0.14
C SER A 38 4.60 7.61 0.86
N ASN A 39 4.12 8.07 2.00
CA ASN A 39 3.10 7.40 2.79
C ASN A 39 2.14 8.46 3.35
N GLN A 40 0.84 8.19 3.30
CA GLN A 40 -0.20 9.11 3.77
C GLN A 40 -1.48 8.36 4.13
N ILE A 41 -2.22 8.89 5.09
CA ILE A 41 -3.60 8.50 5.38
C ILE A 41 -4.50 9.63 4.93
N GLU A 42 -5.51 9.32 4.13
CA GLU A 42 -6.49 10.26 3.61
C GLU A 42 -7.91 9.82 3.96
N LEU A 43 -8.81 10.78 4.12
CA LEU A 43 -10.25 10.52 4.21
C LEU A 43 -10.87 10.65 2.81
N ALA A 44 -11.23 9.52 2.20
CA ALA A 44 -11.86 9.48 0.89
C ALA A 44 -13.32 9.04 1.01
N ALA A 45 -14.25 9.94 0.68
CA ALA A 45 -15.69 9.73 0.83
C ALA A 45 -16.09 9.25 2.25
N GLY A 46 -15.46 9.82 3.28
CA GLY A 46 -15.70 9.46 4.69
C GLY A 46 -15.02 8.17 5.16
N VAL A 47 -14.26 7.49 4.30
CA VAL A 47 -13.53 6.26 4.66
C VAL A 47 -12.03 6.55 4.72
N PRO A 48 -11.34 6.25 5.85
CA PRO A 48 -9.89 6.32 5.92
C PRO A 48 -9.23 5.37 4.91
N GLN A 49 -8.27 5.89 4.15
CA GLN A 49 -7.49 5.16 3.17
C GLN A 49 -6.00 5.39 3.42
N LEU A 50 -5.28 4.28 3.53
CA LEU A 50 -3.84 4.25 3.62
C LEU A 50 -3.25 4.17 2.20
N ASN A 51 -2.51 5.19 1.81
CA ASN A 51 -1.91 5.34 0.49
C ASN A 51 -0.38 5.35 0.60
N LEU A 52 0.29 4.32 0.06
CA LEU A 52 1.75 4.27 0.00
C LEU A 52 2.21 4.25 -1.45
N ARG A 53 3.28 4.99 -1.74
CA ARG A 53 3.98 4.97 -3.02
C ARG A 53 5.33 4.30 -2.86
N PHE A 54 5.64 3.37 -3.74
CA PHE A 54 6.89 2.61 -3.71
C PHE A 54 7.43 2.32 -5.10
N LEU A 55 8.73 2.08 -5.18
CA LEU A 55 9.45 1.76 -6.40
C LEU A 55 9.70 0.25 -6.48
N VAL A 56 9.34 -0.34 -7.61
CA VAL A 56 9.69 -1.73 -7.93
C VAL A 56 10.92 -1.73 -8.83
N GLU A 57 11.79 -2.71 -8.65
CA GLU A 57 12.95 -2.90 -9.53
C GLU A 57 12.49 -3.14 -10.98
N ALA A 58 13.18 -2.49 -11.93
CA ALA A 58 12.80 -2.57 -13.33
C ALA A 58 13.13 -3.97 -13.87
N THR A 59 12.10 -4.66 -14.37
CA THR A 59 12.24 -5.98 -14.99
C THR A 59 11.39 -6.01 -16.25
N GLU A 60 10.50 -6.99 -16.39
CA GLU A 60 9.48 -7.05 -17.44
C GLU A 60 8.14 -6.54 -16.92
N TYR A 61 7.34 -5.92 -17.80
CA TYR A 61 6.11 -5.23 -17.40
C TYR A 61 5.15 -6.09 -16.54
N SER A 62 4.97 -7.36 -16.93
CA SER A 62 4.15 -8.33 -16.18
C SER A 62 4.75 -8.68 -14.82
N GLY A 63 6.06 -8.90 -14.78
CA GLY A 63 6.79 -9.22 -13.56
C GLY A 63 6.74 -8.07 -12.55
N GLU A 64 6.93 -6.83 -13.01
CA GLU A 64 6.81 -5.63 -12.17
C GLU A 64 5.41 -5.51 -11.55
N ASN A 65 4.36 -5.72 -12.35
CA ASN A 65 2.99 -5.65 -11.86
C ASN A 65 2.69 -6.78 -10.86
N GLN A 66 3.19 -7.98 -11.11
CA GLN A 66 3.03 -9.11 -10.19
C GLN A 66 3.72 -8.85 -8.85
N GLN A 67 4.97 -8.40 -8.87
CA GLN A 67 5.73 -8.03 -7.68
C GLN A 67 5.03 -6.92 -6.88
N ALA A 68 4.47 -5.91 -7.56
CA ALA A 68 3.71 -4.85 -6.90
C ALA A 68 2.46 -5.39 -6.19
N ARG A 69 1.71 -6.31 -6.83
CA ARG A 69 0.52 -6.92 -6.22
C ARG A 69 0.88 -7.79 -5.02
N GLU A 70 1.94 -8.60 -5.12
CA GLU A 70 2.40 -9.45 -4.02
C GLU A 70 2.86 -8.63 -2.81
N SER A 71 3.65 -7.59 -3.02
CA SER A 71 4.08 -6.71 -1.93
C SER A 71 2.91 -5.93 -1.33
N ALA A 72 1.93 -5.53 -2.14
CA ALA A 72 0.72 -4.90 -1.63
C ALA A 72 -0.14 -5.85 -0.79
N ALA A 73 -0.23 -7.14 -1.18
CA ALA A 73 -0.90 -8.16 -0.38
C ALA A 73 -0.19 -8.38 0.97
N MET A 74 1.14 -8.51 0.95
CA MET A 74 1.94 -8.63 2.18
C MET A 74 1.78 -7.41 3.11
N MET A 75 1.78 -6.20 2.55
CA MET A 75 1.50 -4.97 3.31
C MET A 75 0.11 -5.01 3.95
N ARG A 76 -0.93 -5.44 3.23
CA ARG A 76 -2.27 -5.59 3.81
C ARG A 76 -2.26 -6.60 4.95
N ASP A 77 -1.65 -7.77 4.78
CA ASP A 77 -1.57 -8.81 5.81
C ASP A 77 -0.84 -8.30 7.07
N ALA A 78 0.15 -7.42 6.90
CA ALA A 78 0.82 -6.75 8.01
C ALA A 78 -0.10 -5.77 8.75
N VAL A 79 -0.81 -4.91 8.01
CA VAL A 79 -1.78 -3.95 8.57
C VAL A 79 -2.93 -4.67 9.28
N GLU A 80 -3.37 -5.81 8.77
CA GLU A 80 -4.44 -6.61 9.37
C GLU A 80 -4.08 -7.13 10.76
N ARG A 81 -2.81 -7.12 11.18
CA ARG A 81 -2.42 -7.42 12.56
C ARG A 81 -2.87 -6.35 13.56
N VAL A 82 -3.01 -5.10 13.12
CA VAL A 82 -3.28 -3.93 13.98
C VAL A 82 -4.60 -3.23 13.68
N ALA A 83 -5.19 -3.47 12.51
CA ALA A 83 -6.43 -2.83 12.06
C ALA A 83 -7.35 -3.78 11.28
N LEU A 84 -8.60 -3.37 11.12
CA LEU A 84 -9.55 -3.95 10.17
C LEU A 84 -9.40 -3.24 8.83
N THR A 85 -9.28 -4.02 7.77
CA THR A 85 -9.04 -3.54 6.40
C THR A 85 -10.26 -3.77 5.52
N GLY A 86 -10.32 -3.02 4.43
CA GLY A 86 -11.29 -3.21 3.35
C GLY A 86 -10.60 -3.49 2.03
N SER A 87 -11.16 -2.95 0.95
CA SER A 87 -10.61 -3.11 -0.40
C SER A 87 -9.17 -2.59 -0.50
N LEU A 88 -8.32 -3.37 -1.16
CA LEU A 88 -6.98 -2.99 -1.60
C LEU A 88 -6.99 -2.75 -3.11
N THR A 89 -6.40 -1.65 -3.56
CA THR A 89 -6.14 -1.38 -4.98
C THR A 89 -4.67 -1.09 -5.17
N VAL A 90 -4.09 -1.63 -6.25
CA VAL A 90 -2.72 -1.37 -6.68
C VAL A 90 -2.77 -0.60 -7.99
N LEU A 91 -2.02 0.48 -8.06
CA LEU A 91 -1.97 1.38 -9.19
C LEU A 91 -0.54 1.50 -9.69
N ARG A 92 -0.34 1.58 -11.00
CA ARG A 92 0.94 1.90 -11.62
C ARG A 92 0.92 3.31 -12.20
N ARG A 93 2.04 4.02 -12.05
CA ARG A 93 2.22 5.35 -12.65
C ARG A 93 2.67 5.22 -14.10
N ASN A 94 1.84 5.67 -15.03
CA ASN A 94 2.11 5.71 -16.46
C ASN A 94 1.98 7.15 -16.96
N ARG A 95 3.09 7.76 -17.41
CA ARG A 95 3.12 9.13 -17.96
C ARG A 95 2.35 10.16 -17.11
N GLY A 96 2.55 10.11 -15.80
CA GLY A 96 1.90 11.01 -14.83
C GLY A 96 0.49 10.62 -14.39
N ARG A 97 -0.11 9.57 -14.97
CA ARG A 97 -1.42 9.04 -14.58
C ARG A 97 -1.29 7.77 -13.76
N TRP A 98 -2.24 7.54 -12.85
CA TRP A 98 -2.36 6.29 -12.10
C TRP A 98 -3.42 5.40 -12.74
N ALA A 99 -3.08 4.16 -13.04
CA ALA A 99 -4.00 3.16 -13.58
C ALA A 99 -3.92 1.87 -12.76
N PRO A 100 -5.04 1.16 -12.53
CA PRO A 100 -5.03 -0.16 -11.90
C PRO A 100 -4.10 -1.12 -12.63
N VAL A 101 -3.44 -1.98 -11.86
CA VAL A 101 -2.69 -3.12 -12.40
C VAL A 101 -3.43 -4.41 -12.17
#